data_AF-A0A432R877-F1
#
_entry.id   AF-A0A432R877-F1
#
_cell.length_a   1.000
_cell.length_b   1.000
_cell.length_c   1.000
_cell.angle_alpha   90.00
_cell.angle_beta   90.00
_cell.angle_gamma   90.00
#
_symmetry.space_group_name_H-M   'P 1'
#
loop_
_entity.id
_entity.type
_entity.pdbx_description
1 polymer ?
#
loop_
_entity_poly.entity_id
_entity_poly.type
_entity_poly.pdbx_seq_one_letter_code
_entity_poly.pdbx_strand_id
1 'polypeptide(L)'
;MRDLGSPERGFGAGLGESLQGRLRLLVLLGVGGRGLRRKLLEHEALSLLHEYSIPVAEYSFVQDAGGVVEAAGRLGYPVALKVVSPDIVHKSDVGGVALNIKSEEELVEALERMISSINEKAPGARLEGFLVQKMAPPGAVEVAIGGLRDPVFGPAVMFGFGGVLVELFRDVSFRVSPFDRDEALEMMRETRVYRLLRGYRSIPARDLEAIVDVIMSVQRLLNERENVVELDLNPVMSYTTGVLIVDARVIVEE
;
A
#
# COMPACT_ATOMS: atom_id res chain seq x y z
N MET A 1 -3.28 -44.23 -48.00
CA MET A 1 -2.21 -43.45 -47.35
C MET A 1 -2.80 -42.07 -47.04
N ARG A 2 -3.31 -41.87 -45.81
CA ARG A 2 -2.71 -41.04 -44.73
C ARG A 2 -2.50 -39.60 -45.23
N ASP A 3 -3.41 -38.65 -45.00
CA ASP A 3 -3.80 -37.97 -43.73
C ASP A 3 -2.68 -37.14 -43.09
N LEU A 4 -3.10 -35.98 -42.55
CA LEU A 4 -2.41 -34.93 -41.79
C LEU A 4 -2.15 -33.58 -42.50
N GLY A 5 -3.24 -32.86 -42.76
CA GLY A 5 -3.26 -31.40 -42.67
C GLY A 5 -3.56 -30.97 -41.24
N SER A 6 -2.57 -30.44 -40.52
CA SER A 6 -2.74 -29.87 -39.18
C SER A 6 -3.28 -28.43 -39.27
N PRO A 7 -4.37 -28.08 -38.56
CA PRO A 7 -4.71 -26.69 -38.31
C PRO A 7 -4.03 -26.25 -37.01
N GLU A 8 -2.98 -25.44 -37.09
CA GLU A 8 -2.49 -24.71 -35.90
C GLU A 8 -3.48 -23.59 -35.57
N ARG A 9 -4.46 -23.93 -34.73
CA ARG A 9 -5.26 -22.97 -33.97
C ARG A 9 -4.43 -22.46 -32.80
N GLY A 10 -4.34 -21.13 -32.70
CA GLY A 10 -3.60 -20.45 -31.66
C GLY A 10 -4.10 -20.66 -30.25
N PHE A 11 -3.18 -20.50 -29.31
CA PHE A 11 -3.41 -20.26 -27.89
C PHE A 11 -2.24 -19.41 -27.39
N GLY A 12 -2.50 -18.25 -26.80
CA GLY A 12 -1.45 -17.50 -26.11
C GLY A 12 -1.74 -16.03 -25.80
N ALA A 13 -2.50 -15.31 -26.63
CA ALA A 13 -2.59 -13.85 -26.50
C ALA A 13 -3.85 -13.30 -25.80
N GLY A 14 -4.91 -14.10 -25.64
CA GLY A 14 -6.23 -13.60 -25.20
C GLY A 14 -6.52 -13.62 -23.68
N LEU A 15 -5.85 -14.49 -22.92
CA LEU A 15 -6.14 -14.66 -21.49
C LEU A 15 -5.46 -13.60 -20.62
N GLY A 16 -4.25 -13.16 -20.98
CA GLY A 16 -3.46 -12.18 -20.23
C GLY A 16 -4.07 -10.77 -20.20
N GLU A 17 -4.60 -10.27 -21.33
CA GLU A 17 -5.26 -8.97 -21.38
C GLU A 17 -6.58 -8.93 -20.56
N SER A 18 -7.29 -10.07 -20.50
CA SER A 18 -8.54 -10.19 -19.75
C SER A 18 -8.34 -10.28 -18.23
N LEU A 19 -7.26 -10.91 -17.76
CA LEU A 19 -6.83 -10.89 -16.35
C LEU A 19 -6.41 -9.50 -15.94
N GLN A 20 -5.53 -8.86 -16.72
CA GLN A 20 -5.02 -7.53 -16.39
C GLN A 20 -6.15 -6.49 -16.34
N GLY A 21 -7.14 -6.60 -17.23
CA GLY A 21 -8.34 -5.76 -17.20
C GLY A 21 -9.25 -6.01 -15.99
N ARG A 22 -9.45 -7.28 -15.60
CA ARG A 22 -10.28 -7.66 -14.44
C ARG A 22 -9.60 -7.36 -13.11
N LEU A 23 -8.32 -7.69 -12.95
CA LEU A 23 -7.51 -7.30 -11.79
C LEU A 23 -7.43 -5.78 -11.65
N ARG A 24 -7.25 -5.04 -12.75
CA ARG A 24 -7.32 -3.57 -12.74
C ARG A 24 -8.63 -3.06 -12.19
N LEU A 25 -9.74 -3.61 -12.66
CA LEU A 25 -11.07 -3.15 -12.25
C LEU A 25 -11.39 -3.59 -10.81
N LEU A 26 -10.92 -4.75 -10.37
CA LEU A 26 -11.08 -5.25 -9.00
C LEU A 26 -10.29 -4.42 -7.99
N VAL A 27 -9.04 -4.05 -8.31
CA VAL A 27 -8.23 -3.14 -7.48
C VAL A 27 -8.82 -1.73 -7.45
N LEU A 28 -9.36 -1.24 -8.58
CA LEU A 28 -9.98 0.10 -8.63
C LEU A 28 -11.41 0.17 -8.05
N LEU A 29 -12.19 -0.91 -8.08
CA LEU A 29 -13.61 -0.88 -7.70
C LEU A 29 -13.92 -1.63 -6.40
N GLY A 30 -13.04 -2.48 -5.86
CA GLY A 30 -13.32 -3.22 -4.63
C GLY A 30 -14.57 -4.12 -4.72
N VAL A 31 -14.98 -4.55 -5.92
CA VAL A 31 -16.20 -5.34 -6.13
C VAL A 31 -15.87 -6.77 -6.54
N GLY A 32 -16.04 -7.71 -5.63
CA GLY A 32 -16.01 -9.14 -5.96
C GLY A 32 -15.92 -10.06 -4.75
N GLY A 33 -16.93 -10.01 -3.87
CA GLY A 33 -17.01 -10.84 -2.65
C GLY A 33 -18.45 -11.12 -2.28
N ARG A 34 -18.72 -12.32 -1.71
CA ARG A 34 -20.06 -12.72 -1.23
C ARG A 34 -20.25 -12.51 0.29
N GLY A 35 -19.22 -12.02 0.99
CA GLY A 35 -19.23 -11.72 2.43
C GLY A 35 -19.24 -10.22 2.75
N LEU A 36 -19.49 -9.88 4.01
CA LEU A 36 -19.37 -8.50 4.52
C LEU A 36 -17.89 -8.11 4.51
N ARG A 37 -17.56 -7.07 3.73
CA ARG A 37 -16.20 -6.54 3.64
C ARG A 37 -15.99 -5.43 4.65
N ARG A 38 -14.90 -5.50 5.40
CA ARG A 38 -14.49 -4.46 6.35
C ARG A 38 -13.11 -3.93 5.98
N LYS A 39 -12.97 -2.60 5.96
CA LYS A 39 -11.67 -1.93 5.90
C LYS A 39 -11.07 -1.90 7.31
N LEU A 40 -9.84 -2.40 7.46
CA LEU A 40 -9.10 -2.23 8.72
C LEU A 40 -8.76 -0.75 8.93
N LEU A 41 -8.75 -0.31 10.19
CA LEU A 41 -8.20 0.98 10.56
C LEU A 41 -6.70 1.01 10.27
N GLU A 42 -6.15 2.20 10.04
CA GLU A 42 -4.74 2.32 9.61
C GLU A 42 -3.77 1.67 10.60
N HIS A 43 -3.97 1.84 11.91
CA HIS A 43 -3.11 1.21 12.92
C HIS A 43 -3.25 -0.31 12.97
N GLU A 44 -4.43 -0.86 12.68
CA GLU A 44 -4.66 -2.31 12.58
C GLU A 44 -3.95 -2.88 11.35
N ALA A 45 -4.06 -2.18 10.20
CA ALA A 45 -3.35 -2.53 8.98
C ALA A 45 -1.83 -2.53 9.19
N LEU A 46 -1.27 -1.48 9.78
CA LEU A 46 0.17 -1.40 10.06
C LEU A 46 0.63 -2.48 11.05
N SER A 47 -0.18 -2.80 12.06
CA SER A 47 0.09 -3.90 12.99
C SER A 47 0.14 -5.25 12.28
N LEU A 48 -0.81 -5.51 11.37
CA LEU A 48 -0.81 -6.72 10.55
C LEU A 48 0.46 -6.80 9.69
N LEU A 49 0.88 -5.72 9.05
CA LEU A 49 2.12 -5.71 8.26
C LEU A 49 3.35 -6.05 9.10
N HIS A 50 3.41 -5.56 10.34
CA HIS A 50 4.49 -5.85 11.28
C HIS A 50 4.57 -7.36 11.62
N GLU A 51 3.42 -8.05 11.79
CA GLU A 51 3.39 -9.52 11.99
C GLU A 51 4.07 -10.27 10.83
N TYR A 52 4.01 -9.71 9.63
CA TYR A 52 4.61 -10.28 8.42
C TYR A 52 6.01 -9.74 8.12
N SER A 53 6.65 -9.06 9.08
CA SER A 53 8.00 -8.48 8.95
C SER A 53 8.12 -7.44 7.83
N ILE A 54 7.02 -6.80 7.46
CA ILE A 54 7.01 -5.70 6.48
C ILE A 54 7.39 -4.40 7.23
N PRO A 55 8.44 -3.67 6.80
CA PRO A 55 8.99 -2.55 7.55
C PRO A 55 8.09 -1.31 7.43
N VAL A 56 7.30 -1.04 8.46
CA VAL A 56 6.44 0.15 8.56
C VAL A 56 7.17 1.30 9.25
N ALA A 57 6.87 2.53 8.87
CA ALA A 57 7.34 3.72 9.57
C ALA A 57 6.84 3.70 11.03
N GLU A 58 7.75 3.96 11.97
CA GLU A 58 7.45 3.99 13.40
C GLU A 58 6.24 4.87 13.69
N TYR A 59 5.29 4.35 14.46
CA TYR A 59 4.04 5.03 14.73
C TYR A 59 3.56 4.78 16.15
N SER A 60 2.64 5.62 16.60
CA SER A 60 1.89 5.48 17.84
C SER A 60 0.45 5.87 17.57
N PHE A 61 -0.48 4.97 17.91
CA PHE A 61 -1.90 5.26 17.90
C PHE A 61 -2.33 5.72 19.30
N VAL A 62 -3.10 6.81 19.35
CA VAL A 62 -3.66 7.38 20.57
C VAL A 62 -5.17 7.58 20.38
N GLN A 63 -5.96 7.17 21.37
CA GLN A 63 -7.43 7.23 21.27
C GLN A 63 -7.99 8.64 21.43
N ASP A 64 -7.23 9.54 22.04
CA ASP A 64 -7.65 10.92 22.30
C ASP A 64 -6.54 11.92 21.97
N ALA A 65 -6.96 13.19 21.87
CA ALA A 65 -6.09 14.32 21.56
C ALA A 65 -5.01 14.57 22.64
N GLY A 66 -5.26 14.21 23.90
CA GLY A 66 -4.33 14.43 25.01
C GLY A 66 -3.06 13.58 24.90
N GLY A 67 -3.16 12.40 24.30
CA GLY A 67 -2.01 11.51 24.09
C GLY A 67 -1.09 11.90 22.92
N VAL A 68 -1.51 12.81 22.03
CA VAL A 68 -0.80 13.11 20.76
C VAL A 68 0.59 13.70 21.01
N VAL A 69 0.71 14.63 21.96
CA VAL A 69 1.98 15.31 22.29
C VAL A 69 2.99 14.33 22.90
N GLU A 70 2.55 13.50 23.86
CA GLU A 70 3.42 12.50 24.47
C GLU A 70 3.91 11.48 23.43
N ALA A 71 3.01 11.01 22.56
CA ALA A 71 3.35 10.10 21.47
C ALA A 71 4.41 10.69 20.52
N ALA A 72 4.23 11.96 20.11
CA ALA A 72 5.19 12.65 19.27
C ALA A 72 6.54 12.89 19.98
N GLY A 73 6.53 13.23 21.27
CA GLY A 73 7.73 13.40 22.07
C GLY A 73 8.57 12.12 22.16
N ARG A 74 7.92 10.95 22.29
CA ARG A 74 8.59 9.64 22.30
C ARG A 74 9.16 9.23 20.95
N LEU A 75 8.39 9.44 19.87
CA LEU A 75 8.87 9.17 18.51
C LEU A 75 9.99 10.15 18.13
N GLY A 76 9.87 11.41 18.54
CA GLY A 76 10.69 12.53 18.12
C GLY A 76 10.25 13.13 16.79
N TYR A 77 10.65 14.36 16.51
CA TYR A 77 10.29 15.09 15.29
C TYR A 77 11.27 14.83 14.12
N PRO A 78 10.88 15.09 12.85
CA PRO A 78 9.54 15.45 12.41
C PRO A 78 8.56 14.27 12.36
N VAL A 79 7.28 14.55 12.61
CA VAL A 79 6.18 13.57 12.57
C VAL A 79 5.07 13.98 11.61
N ALA A 80 4.26 13.00 11.22
CA ALA A 80 2.94 13.18 10.65
C ALA A 80 1.87 12.89 11.71
N LEU A 81 0.78 13.65 11.67
CA LEU A 81 -0.43 13.42 12.43
C LEU A 81 -1.54 13.05 11.44
N LYS A 82 -2.21 11.93 11.66
CA LYS A 82 -3.33 11.47 10.83
C LYS A 82 -4.53 11.12 11.71
N VAL A 83 -5.74 11.47 11.27
CA VAL A 83 -6.96 11.01 11.95
C VAL A 83 -7.23 9.53 11.62
N VAL A 84 -7.68 8.78 12.61
CA VAL A 84 -8.16 7.41 12.45
C VAL A 84 -9.67 7.40 12.62
N SER A 85 -10.38 7.03 11.55
CA SER A 85 -11.85 6.99 11.53
C SER A 85 -12.33 5.95 10.53
N PRO A 86 -13.33 5.12 10.87
CA PRO A 86 -13.98 4.22 9.91
C PRO A 86 -14.82 5.00 8.88
N ASP A 87 -15.25 6.22 9.21
CA ASP A 87 -16.15 7.02 8.39
C ASP A 87 -15.39 7.94 7.41
N ILE A 88 -14.09 8.16 7.64
CA ILE A 88 -13.23 9.03 6.82
C ILE A 88 -12.26 8.18 5.99
N VAL A 89 -12.64 7.89 4.75
CA VAL A 89 -11.79 7.12 3.83
C VAL A 89 -10.66 7.96 3.25
N HIS A 90 -10.96 9.18 2.77
CA HIS A 90 -10.00 10.12 2.19
C HIS A 90 -9.62 11.20 3.21
N LYS A 91 -8.71 10.85 4.13
CA LYS A 91 -8.28 11.69 5.27
C LYS A 91 -7.83 13.09 4.81
N SER A 92 -7.06 13.18 3.73
CA SER A 92 -6.55 14.47 3.23
C SER A 92 -7.65 15.46 2.84
N ASP A 93 -8.77 14.98 2.27
CA ASP A 93 -9.86 15.85 1.78
C ASP A 93 -10.56 16.61 2.91
N VAL A 94 -10.61 15.98 4.09
CA VAL A 94 -11.20 16.56 5.30
C VAL A 94 -10.19 17.26 6.19
N GLY A 95 -8.93 17.40 5.77
CA GLY A 95 -7.84 17.95 6.59
C GLY A 95 -7.37 17.01 7.71
N GLY A 96 -7.67 15.71 7.59
CA GLY A 96 -7.31 14.65 8.52
C GLY A 96 -5.87 14.16 8.42
N VAL A 97 -4.99 14.87 7.70
CA VAL A 97 -3.56 14.57 7.60
C VAL A 97 -2.77 15.87 7.70
N ALA A 98 -1.82 15.92 8.63
CA ALA A 98 -0.82 16.97 8.75
C ALA A 98 0.57 16.34 8.72
N LEU A 99 1.44 16.81 7.82
CA LEU A 99 2.76 16.22 7.58
C LEU A 99 3.87 17.17 8.02
N ASN A 100 5.06 16.60 8.26
CA ASN A 100 6.29 17.36 8.51
C ASN A 100 6.17 18.37 9.66
N ILE A 101 5.50 17.95 10.74
CA ILE A 101 5.39 18.70 11.99
C ILE A 101 6.73 18.58 12.70
N LYS A 102 7.37 19.71 13.05
CA LYS A 102 8.75 19.76 13.52
C LYS A 102 8.92 20.07 15.00
N SER A 103 7.86 20.50 15.67
CA SER A 103 7.86 20.81 17.09
C SER A 103 6.53 20.50 17.75
N GLU A 104 6.51 20.56 19.08
CA GLU A 104 5.30 20.40 19.87
C GLU A 104 4.29 21.53 19.60
N GLU A 105 4.77 22.76 19.45
CA GLU A 105 3.91 23.91 19.14
C GLU A 105 3.23 23.72 17.77
N GLU A 106 3.99 23.32 16.75
CA GLU A 106 3.43 23.02 15.42
C GLU A 106 2.42 21.85 15.48
N LEU A 107 2.65 20.88 16.37
CA LEU A 107 1.77 19.71 16.55
C LEU A 107 0.43 20.09 17.17
N VAL A 108 0.44 20.91 18.22
CA VAL A 108 -0.78 21.40 18.88
C VAL A 108 -1.62 22.20 17.88
N GLU A 109 -1.00 23.11 17.14
CA GLU A 109 -1.71 23.87 16.10
C GLU A 109 -2.27 22.96 15.00
N ALA A 110 -1.50 21.96 14.56
CA ALA A 110 -1.95 21.02 13.54
C ALA A 110 -3.15 20.18 14.00
N LEU A 111 -3.14 19.74 15.27
CA LEU A 111 -4.23 18.98 15.88
C LEU A 111 -5.51 19.82 15.99
N GLU A 112 -5.42 21.06 16.45
CA GLU A 112 -6.56 21.98 16.54
C GLU A 112 -7.16 22.26 15.15
N ARG A 113 -6.31 22.55 14.17
CA ARG A 113 -6.74 22.76 12.76
C ARG A 113 -7.41 21.51 12.19
N MET A 114 -6.85 20.33 12.45
CA MET A 114 -7.39 19.05 12.00
C MET A 114 -8.80 18.81 12.56
N ILE A 115 -8.97 18.92 13.89
CA ILE A 115 -10.26 18.72 14.56
C ILE A 115 -11.31 19.71 14.03
N SER A 116 -10.93 20.99 13.89
CA SER A 116 -11.82 22.01 13.33
C SER A 116 -12.27 21.68 11.90
N SER A 117 -11.32 21.34 11.02
CA SER A 117 -11.62 20.98 9.62
C SER A 117 -12.50 19.73 9.51
N ILE A 118 -12.30 18.73 10.37
CA ILE A 118 -13.12 17.51 10.39
C ILE A 118 -14.55 17.83 10.84
N ASN A 119 -14.72 18.63 11.89
CA ASN A 119 -16.05 19.03 12.36
C ASN A 119 -16.84 19.81 11.29
N GLU A 120 -16.16 20.58 10.45
CA GLU A 120 -16.78 21.31 9.35
C GLU A 120 -17.10 20.41 8.15
N LYS A 121 -16.15 19.58 7.71
CA LYS A 121 -16.25 18.85 6.43
C LYS A 121 -16.84 17.44 6.55
N ALA A 122 -16.75 16.84 7.73
CA ALA A 122 -17.28 15.51 8.02
C ALA A 122 -18.04 15.51 9.38
N PRO A 123 -19.06 16.36 9.53
CA PRO A 123 -19.80 16.47 10.79
C PRO A 123 -20.41 15.12 11.18
N GLY A 124 -20.17 14.68 12.41
CA GLY A 124 -20.68 13.43 12.93
C GLY A 124 -19.87 12.18 12.57
N ALA A 125 -18.74 12.32 11.87
CA ALA A 125 -17.81 11.21 11.66
C ALA A 125 -17.29 10.67 13.00
N ARG A 126 -17.30 9.35 13.16
CA ARG A 126 -16.75 8.68 14.34
C ARG A 126 -15.24 8.72 14.28
N LEU A 127 -14.60 9.28 15.31
CA LEU A 127 -13.16 9.30 15.44
C LEU A 127 -12.75 8.22 16.43
N GLU A 128 -11.89 7.31 15.99
CA GLU A 128 -11.30 6.27 16.85
C GLU A 128 -10.03 6.79 17.53
N GLY A 129 -9.40 7.82 16.95
CA GLY A 129 -8.23 8.47 17.53
C GLY A 129 -7.34 9.12 16.48
N PHE A 130 -6.05 9.19 16.81
CA PHE A 130 -5.01 9.79 15.98
C PHE A 130 -3.81 8.84 15.84
N LEU A 131 -3.20 8.86 14.67
CA LEU A 131 -1.95 8.18 14.37
C LEU A 131 -0.84 9.23 14.31
N VAL A 132 0.11 9.17 15.23
CA VAL A 132 1.36 9.93 15.17
C VAL A 132 2.41 9.01 14.55
N GLN A 133 3.01 9.42 13.43
CA GLN A 133 3.93 8.57 12.67
C GLN A 133 5.20 9.34 12.32
N LYS A 134 6.35 8.68 12.40
CA LYS A 134 7.62 9.26 11.95
C LYS A 134 7.58 9.60 10.48
N MET A 135 8.08 10.79 10.13
CA MET A 135 8.29 11.13 8.73
C MET A 135 9.38 10.23 8.14
N ALA A 136 9.08 9.61 7.01
CA ALA A 136 10.07 8.88 6.24
C ALA A 136 11.21 9.82 5.78
N PRO A 137 12.48 9.37 5.81
CA PRO A 137 13.59 10.17 5.31
C PRO A 137 13.41 10.60 3.86
N PRO A 138 13.93 11.76 3.43
CA PRO A 138 13.89 12.16 2.03
C PRO A 138 14.77 11.25 1.15
N GLY A 139 14.59 11.35 -0.17
CA GLY A 139 15.44 10.66 -1.15
C GLY A 139 15.01 9.24 -1.52
N ALA A 140 13.80 8.85 -1.13
CA ALA A 140 13.17 7.61 -1.58
C ALA A 140 12.74 7.69 -3.05
N VAL A 141 12.67 6.53 -3.70
CA VAL A 141 11.83 6.33 -4.89
C VAL A 141 10.54 5.65 -4.41
N GLU A 142 9.38 6.20 -4.75
CA GLU A 142 8.09 5.64 -4.34
C GLU A 142 7.65 4.54 -5.30
N VAL A 143 7.34 3.36 -4.76
CA VAL A 143 6.73 2.22 -5.46
C VAL A 143 5.42 1.84 -4.77
N ALA A 144 4.57 1.07 -5.44
CA ALA A 144 3.37 0.48 -4.86
C ALA A 144 3.47 -1.05 -4.89
N ILE A 145 3.03 -1.69 -3.82
CA ILE A 145 2.89 -3.15 -3.73
C ILE A 145 1.47 -3.44 -3.29
N GLY A 146 0.72 -4.11 -4.14
CA GLY A 146 -0.67 -4.48 -3.91
C GLY A 146 -0.84 -5.98 -3.75
N GLY A 147 -1.92 -6.37 -3.10
CA GLY A 147 -2.34 -7.75 -2.93
C GLY A 147 -3.85 -7.83 -3.14
N LEU A 148 -4.32 -8.87 -3.83
CA LEU A 148 -5.74 -9.15 -3.94
C LEU A 148 -6.00 -10.66 -3.95
N ARG A 149 -7.22 -11.05 -3.60
CA ARG A 149 -7.70 -12.42 -3.84
C ARG A 149 -8.68 -12.41 -5.00
N ASP A 150 -8.25 -12.94 -6.14
CA ASP A 150 -9.13 -13.12 -7.29
C ASP A 150 -10.00 -14.38 -7.11
N PRO A 151 -11.31 -14.34 -7.43
CA PRO A 151 -12.20 -15.49 -7.27
C PRO A 151 -11.86 -16.72 -8.14
N VAL A 152 -11.10 -16.52 -9.23
CA VAL A 152 -10.71 -17.57 -10.17
C VAL A 152 -9.27 -18.00 -9.93
N PHE A 153 -8.36 -17.05 -9.79
CA PHE A 153 -6.92 -17.32 -9.71
C PHE A 153 -6.39 -17.43 -8.28
N GLY A 154 -7.16 -17.03 -7.27
CA GLY A 154 -6.69 -16.97 -5.89
C GLY A 154 -5.82 -15.73 -5.62
N PRO A 155 -4.91 -15.78 -4.63
CA PRO A 155 -4.06 -14.65 -4.29
C PRO A 155 -3.19 -14.18 -5.45
N ALA A 156 -3.13 -12.88 -5.66
CA ALA A 156 -2.24 -12.24 -6.60
C ALA A 156 -1.58 -11.02 -5.98
N VAL A 157 -0.32 -10.78 -6.35
CA VAL A 157 0.48 -9.62 -5.91
C VAL A 157 0.74 -8.71 -7.10
N MET A 158 0.68 -7.41 -6.87
CA MET A 158 0.94 -6.34 -7.83
C MET A 158 2.21 -5.59 -7.42
N PHE A 159 3.01 -5.18 -8.40
CA PHE A 159 4.12 -4.24 -8.21
C PHE A 159 4.07 -3.13 -9.27
N GLY A 160 4.43 -1.90 -8.91
CA GLY A 160 4.47 -0.78 -9.85
C GLY A 160 4.99 0.53 -9.25
N PHE A 161 4.87 1.63 -10.01
CA PHE A 161 5.11 2.98 -9.47
C PHE A 161 4.26 3.25 -8.23
N GLY A 162 4.75 4.08 -7.31
CA GLY A 162 3.97 4.58 -6.17
C GLY A 162 3.39 5.97 -6.45
N GLY A 163 2.50 6.42 -5.55
CA GLY A 163 1.93 7.77 -5.56
C GLY A 163 0.91 8.03 -6.68
N VAL A 164 0.60 9.31 -6.92
CA VAL A 164 -0.42 9.77 -7.90
C VAL A 164 -0.17 9.34 -9.34
N LEU A 165 1.03 8.82 -9.63
CA LEU A 165 1.45 8.39 -10.97
C LEU A 165 1.00 6.97 -11.34
N VAL A 166 0.56 6.15 -10.37
CA VAL A 166 0.00 4.80 -10.59
C VAL A 166 -1.15 4.86 -11.60
N GLU A 167 -2.10 5.76 -11.37
CA GLU A 167 -3.33 5.89 -12.16
C GLU A 167 -3.06 6.35 -13.59
N LEU A 168 -2.03 7.19 -13.77
CA LEU A 168 -1.72 7.83 -15.04
C LEU A 168 -0.86 6.95 -15.96
N PHE A 169 0.14 6.24 -15.42
CA PHE A 169 1.13 5.54 -16.24
C PHE A 169 0.87 4.06 -16.44
N ARG A 170 -0.06 3.45 -15.69
CA ARG A 170 -0.47 2.05 -15.91
C ARG A 170 0.71 1.06 -15.86
N ASP A 171 1.77 1.43 -15.15
CA ASP A 171 3.04 0.72 -15.08
C ASP A 171 3.05 -0.25 -13.91
N VAL A 172 2.37 -1.37 -14.11
CA VAL A 172 2.17 -2.40 -13.09
C VAL A 172 2.40 -3.79 -13.68
N SER A 173 2.87 -4.70 -12.85
CA SER A 173 2.98 -6.12 -13.14
C SER A 173 2.28 -6.93 -12.04
N PHE A 174 1.90 -8.16 -12.37
CA PHE A 174 1.18 -9.05 -11.46
C PHE A 174 1.81 -10.44 -11.44
N ARG A 175 1.69 -11.12 -10.29
CA ARG A 175 1.98 -12.54 -10.13
C ARG A 175 0.88 -13.20 -9.32
N VAL A 176 0.40 -14.35 -9.80
CA VAL A 176 -0.53 -15.19 -9.05
C VAL A 176 0.29 -16.10 -8.13
N SER A 177 -0.09 -16.18 -6.87
CA SER A 177 0.55 -17.04 -5.87
C SER A 177 0.27 -18.52 -6.15
N PRO A 178 1.21 -19.44 -5.86
CA PRO A 178 2.56 -19.17 -5.35
C PRO A 178 3.53 -18.79 -6.47
N PHE A 179 4.52 -17.95 -6.11
CA PHE A 179 5.67 -17.61 -6.97
C PHE A 179 6.94 -17.45 -6.14
N ASP A 180 8.10 -17.64 -6.75
CA ASP A 180 9.39 -17.53 -6.05
C ASP A 180 10.02 -16.12 -6.13
N ARG A 181 11.21 -15.96 -5.53
CA ARG A 181 11.94 -14.68 -5.52
C ARG A 181 12.41 -14.26 -6.91
N ASP A 182 12.72 -15.21 -7.78
CA ASP A 182 13.15 -14.90 -9.15
C ASP A 182 11.97 -14.36 -9.96
N GLU A 183 10.77 -14.92 -9.77
CA GLU A 183 9.53 -14.41 -10.34
C GLU A 183 9.14 -13.04 -9.77
N ALA A 184 9.41 -12.77 -8.49
CA ALA A 184 9.24 -11.46 -7.86
C ALA A 184 10.20 -10.41 -8.44
N LEU A 185 11.44 -10.79 -8.73
CA LEU A 185 12.39 -9.91 -9.39
C LEU A 185 12.01 -9.68 -10.87
N GLU A 186 11.49 -10.70 -11.54
CA GLU A 186 11.02 -10.59 -12.92
C GLU A 186 9.80 -9.68 -13.05
N MET A 187 8.82 -9.78 -12.13
CA MET A 187 7.69 -8.85 -12.13
C MET A 187 8.17 -7.40 -11.94
N MET A 188 9.23 -7.15 -11.17
CA MET A 188 9.80 -5.82 -11.07
C MET A 188 10.38 -5.37 -12.42
N ARG A 189 11.17 -6.22 -13.09
CA ARG A 189 11.80 -5.91 -14.40
C ARG A 189 10.83 -5.55 -15.51
N GLU A 190 9.61 -6.06 -15.45
CA GLU A 190 8.53 -5.76 -16.40
C GLU A 190 8.05 -4.29 -16.32
N THR A 191 8.33 -3.60 -15.22
CA THR A 191 7.90 -2.21 -14.99
C THR A 191 8.93 -1.19 -15.47
N ARG A 192 8.47 0.02 -15.79
CA ARG A 192 9.33 1.17 -16.10
C ARG A 192 9.99 1.70 -14.82
N VAL A 193 9.33 1.63 -13.66
CA VAL A 193 9.92 2.07 -12.38
C VAL A 193 11.20 1.30 -12.05
N TYR A 194 11.32 0.04 -12.45
CA TYR A 194 12.55 -0.73 -12.26
C TYR A 194 13.80 -0.07 -12.84
N ARG A 195 13.68 0.68 -13.95
CA ARG A 195 14.82 1.43 -14.50
C ARG A 195 15.30 2.54 -13.55
N LEU A 196 14.38 3.19 -12.84
CA LEU A 196 14.73 4.16 -11.79
C LEU A 196 15.31 3.47 -10.57
N LEU A 197 14.77 2.31 -10.18
CA LEU A 197 15.27 1.53 -9.05
C LEU A 197 16.69 1.02 -9.27
N ARG A 198 17.08 0.73 -10.52
CA ARG A 198 18.46 0.38 -10.90
C ARG A 198 19.44 1.56 -10.92
N GLY A 199 18.95 2.76 -10.64
CA GLY A 199 19.69 4.01 -10.72
C GLY A 199 19.54 4.68 -12.08
N TYR A 200 19.36 6.01 -12.07
CA TYR A 200 19.21 6.81 -13.27
C TYR A 200 19.78 8.22 -13.07
N ARG A 201 20.80 8.57 -13.86
CA ARG A 201 21.54 9.84 -13.73
C ARG A 201 22.03 10.06 -12.29
N SER A 202 21.52 11.09 -11.61
CA SER A 202 21.85 11.43 -10.22
C SER A 202 21.05 10.65 -9.18
N ILE A 203 20.13 9.77 -9.59
CA ILE A 203 19.35 8.93 -8.68
C ILE A 203 20.15 7.64 -8.45
N PRO A 204 20.64 7.38 -7.22
CA PRO A 204 21.36 6.14 -6.93
C PRO A 204 20.45 4.91 -7.02
N ALA A 205 21.04 3.74 -7.24
CA ALA A 205 20.32 2.48 -7.22
C ALA A 205 19.66 2.24 -5.84
N ARG A 206 18.49 1.61 -5.87
CA ARG A 206 17.72 1.21 -4.69
C ARG A 206 18.06 -0.21 -4.27
N ASP A 207 17.72 -0.52 -3.03
CA ASP A 207 17.80 -1.87 -2.48
C ASP A 207 16.67 -2.74 -3.06
N LEU A 208 16.97 -3.44 -4.15
CA LEU A 208 16.00 -4.29 -4.83
C LEU A 208 15.61 -5.52 -4.00
N GLU A 209 16.54 -6.05 -3.22
CA GLU A 209 16.28 -7.23 -2.37
C GLU A 209 15.26 -6.88 -1.28
N ALA A 210 15.37 -5.70 -0.68
CA ALA A 210 14.38 -5.24 0.30
C ALA A 210 12.97 -5.08 -0.31
N ILE A 211 12.86 -4.71 -1.60
CA ILE A 211 11.56 -4.67 -2.30
C ILE A 211 11.04 -6.10 -2.52
N VAL A 212 11.90 -7.01 -2.97
CA VAL A 212 11.54 -8.44 -3.15
C VAL A 212 11.08 -9.04 -1.82
N ASP A 213 11.75 -8.74 -0.70
CA ASP A 213 11.34 -9.20 0.63
C ASP A 213 9.93 -8.75 0.99
N VAL A 214 9.54 -7.51 0.67
CA VAL A 214 8.18 -7.04 0.89
C VAL A 214 7.19 -7.75 -0.03
N ILE A 215 7.50 -7.93 -1.33
CA ILE A 215 6.64 -8.67 -2.27
C ILE A 215 6.39 -10.10 -1.77
N MET A 216 7.44 -10.79 -1.33
CA MET A 216 7.33 -12.15 -0.78
C MET A 216 6.57 -12.18 0.55
N SER A 217 6.73 -11.16 1.38
CA SER A 217 5.98 -11.04 2.65
C SER A 217 4.49 -10.79 2.41
N VAL A 218 4.14 -9.99 1.41
CA VAL A 218 2.75 -9.79 0.97
C VAL A 218 2.17 -11.09 0.42
N GLN A 219 2.91 -11.82 -0.42
CA GLN A 219 2.49 -13.13 -0.91
C GLN A 219 2.19 -14.09 0.25
N ARG A 220 3.10 -14.17 1.23
CA ARG A 220 2.93 -14.99 2.44
C ARG A 220 1.70 -14.57 3.23
N LEU A 221 1.50 -13.27 3.45
CA LEU A 221 0.32 -12.72 4.14
C LEU A 221 -0.97 -13.17 3.48
N LEU A 222 -1.07 -13.03 2.15
CA LEU A 222 -2.28 -13.45 1.43
C LEU A 222 -2.46 -14.98 1.43
N ASN A 223 -1.39 -15.77 1.46
CA ASN A 223 -1.50 -17.22 1.54
C ASN A 223 -1.97 -17.70 2.91
N GLU A 224 -1.53 -17.05 3.99
CA GLU A 224 -1.82 -17.46 5.37
C GLU A 224 -3.11 -16.84 5.93
N ARG A 225 -3.49 -15.64 5.47
CA ARG A 225 -4.71 -14.93 5.89
C ARG A 225 -5.75 -14.97 4.79
N GLU A 226 -6.55 -16.03 4.74
CA GLU A 226 -7.58 -16.22 3.72
C GLU A 226 -8.63 -15.09 3.70
N ASN A 227 -8.89 -14.50 4.86
CA ASN A 227 -9.84 -13.41 5.02
C ASN A 227 -9.33 -12.07 4.47
N VAL A 228 -8.03 -11.90 4.22
CA VAL A 228 -7.51 -10.70 3.53
C VAL A 228 -7.80 -10.82 2.05
N VAL A 229 -8.61 -9.91 1.53
CA VAL A 229 -9.07 -9.91 0.12
C VAL A 229 -8.46 -8.79 -0.72
N GLU A 230 -8.00 -7.72 -0.08
CA GLU A 230 -7.31 -6.60 -0.71
C GLU A 230 -6.27 -6.04 0.26
N LEU A 231 -5.08 -5.72 -0.26
CA LEU A 231 -3.99 -5.06 0.45
C LEU A 231 -3.36 -4.06 -0.51
N ASP A 232 -3.10 -2.85 -0.06
CA ASP A 232 -2.44 -1.81 -0.84
C ASP A 232 -1.40 -1.10 0.05
N LEU A 233 -0.13 -1.23 -0.34
CA LEU A 233 1.00 -0.53 0.26
C LEU A 233 1.40 0.60 -0.69
N ASN A 234 0.91 1.80 -0.41
CA ASN A 234 1.12 2.94 -1.29
C ASN A 234 1.20 4.27 -0.51
N PRO A 235 2.38 4.92 -0.45
CA PRO A 235 3.63 4.50 -1.07
C PRO A 235 4.45 3.53 -0.20
N VAL A 236 5.25 2.70 -0.87
CA VAL A 236 6.44 2.04 -0.32
C VAL A 236 7.65 2.92 -0.67
N MET A 237 8.32 3.43 0.36
CA MET A 237 9.49 4.30 0.23
C MET A 237 10.74 3.43 0.01
N SER A 238 11.32 3.48 -1.20
CA SER A 238 12.51 2.68 -1.53
C SER A 238 13.81 3.49 -1.44
N TYR A 239 14.75 3.05 -0.59
CA TYR A 239 16.03 3.70 -0.34
C TYR A 239 17.19 2.93 -0.97
N THR A 240 18.39 3.49 -0.87
CA THR A 240 19.64 2.78 -1.23
C THR A 240 19.92 1.59 -0.31
N THR A 241 19.28 1.57 0.87
CA THR A 241 19.34 0.49 1.84
C THR A 241 17.97 0.40 2.50
N GLY A 242 17.29 -0.71 2.31
CA GLY A 242 15.96 -0.96 2.86
C GLY A 242 14.80 -0.21 2.18
N VAL A 243 13.62 -0.47 2.71
CA VAL A 243 12.34 0.12 2.31
C VAL A 243 11.52 0.49 3.55
N LEU A 244 10.55 1.39 3.40
CA LEU A 244 9.67 1.80 4.49
C LEU A 244 8.23 2.01 3.99
N ILE A 245 7.25 1.38 4.64
CA ILE A 245 5.83 1.54 4.35
C ILE A 245 5.29 2.67 5.21
N VAL A 246 4.67 3.68 4.61
CA VAL A 246 4.14 4.86 5.32
C VAL A 246 2.62 4.94 5.33
N ASP A 247 1.95 4.23 4.42
CA ASP A 247 0.50 4.10 4.39
C ASP A 247 0.12 2.70 3.88
N ALA A 248 -0.97 2.19 4.41
CA ALA A 248 -1.47 0.87 4.09
C ALA A 248 -2.99 0.82 4.17
N ARG A 249 -3.60 0.14 3.21
CA ARG A 249 -5.02 -0.20 3.21
C ARG A 249 -5.17 -1.70 3.14
N VAL A 250 -6.01 -2.26 4.00
CA VAL A 250 -6.33 -3.69 4.02
C VAL A 250 -7.85 -3.84 4.10
N ILE A 251 -8.42 -4.66 3.20
CA ILE A 251 -9.81 -5.08 3.24
C ILE A 251 -9.86 -6.56 3.60
N VAL A 252 -10.70 -6.89 4.57
CA VAL A 252 -10.97 -8.26 4.98
C VAL A 252 -12.42 -8.64 4.71
N GLU A 253 -12.67 -9.92 4.44
CA GLU A 253 -14.02 -10.52 4.47
C GLU A 253 -14.26 -11.18 5.84
N GLU A 254 -15.45 -10.93 6.41
CA GLU A 254 -15.93 -11.53 7.66
C GLU A 254 -16.64 -12.87 7.45
#